data_AF-A0A388Q067-F1
#
_entry.id   AF-A0A388Q067-F1
#
_cell.length_a   1.000
_cell.length_b   1.000
_cell.length_c   1.000
_cell.angle_alpha   90.00
_cell.angle_beta   90.00
_cell.angle_gamma   90.00
#
_symmetry.space_group_name_H-M   'P 1'
#
loop_
_entity.id
_entity.type
_entity.pdbx_description
1 polymer ?
#
loop_
_entity_poly.entity_id
_entity_poly.type
_entity_poly.pdbx_seq_one_letter_code
_entity_poly.pdbx_strand_id
1 'polypeptide(L)'
;MQAYLPESHDVFAELVEWSLERHKQSGGVVKIRLVKGANLAMEKAEAELHGWVAAPYQSKADVDASYSRLLDTALRSEHAKAVRIGVASHNLFHIAFALEIAKSEM
;
A
#
# COMPACT_ATOMS: atom_id res chain seq x y z
N MET A 1 3.99 4.21 -0.04
CA MET A 1 3.33 3.52 1.09
C MET A 1 3.93 2.13 1.24
N GLN A 2 4.25 1.75 2.47
CA GLN A 2 4.96 0.50 2.77
C GLN A 2 4.00 -0.50 3.40
N ALA A 3 3.70 -1.60 2.70
CA ALA A 3 2.75 -2.61 3.13
C ALA A 3 3.21 -3.43 4.35
N TYR A 4 4.49 -3.36 4.70
CA TYR A 4 4.99 -4.01 5.90
C TYR A 4 4.49 -3.37 7.19
N LEU A 5 3.87 -2.18 7.16
CA LEU A 5 3.28 -1.51 8.32
C LEU A 5 1.78 -1.83 8.39
N PRO A 6 1.25 -2.30 9.52
CA PRO A 6 -0.18 -2.53 9.69
C PRO A 6 -1.04 -1.30 9.43
N GLU A 7 -0.59 -0.12 9.83
CA GLU A 7 -1.31 1.16 9.74
C GLU A 7 -1.37 1.68 8.30
N SER A 8 -0.58 1.11 7.38
CA SER A 8 -0.57 1.51 5.98
C SER A 8 -1.95 1.40 5.32
N HIS A 9 -2.84 0.55 5.82
CA HIS A 9 -4.20 0.37 5.30
C HIS A 9 -5.12 1.53 5.67
N ASP A 10 -5.07 1.97 6.93
CA ASP A 10 -5.89 3.09 7.40
C ASP A 10 -5.40 4.39 6.75
N VAL A 11 -4.08 4.59 6.69
CA VAL A 11 -3.48 5.73 5.99
C VAL A 11 -3.77 5.70 4.49
N PHE A 12 -3.88 4.51 3.88
CA PHE A 12 -4.31 4.40 2.48
C PHE A 12 -5.73 4.90 2.30
N ALA A 13 -6.66 4.44 3.14
CA ALA A 13 -8.06 4.84 3.08
C ALA A 13 -8.23 6.35 3.27
N GLU A 14 -7.56 6.94 4.27
CA GLU A 14 -7.57 8.39 4.52
C GLU A 14 -7.02 9.16 3.31
N LEU A 15 -5.90 8.70 2.73
CA LEU A 15 -5.30 9.37 1.58
C LEU A 15 -6.17 9.28 0.33
N VAL A 16 -6.89 8.17 0.14
CA VAL A 16 -7.86 8.00 -0.94
C VAL A 16 -9.03 8.97 -0.77
N GLU A 17 -9.61 9.04 0.43
CA GLU A 17 -10.73 9.95 0.72
C GLU A 17 -10.33 11.41 0.45
N TRP A 18 -9.19 11.83 1.01
CA TRP A 18 -8.64 13.15 0.76
C TRP A 18 -8.39 13.41 -0.73
N SER A 19 -7.85 12.43 -1.46
CA SER A 19 -7.56 12.56 -2.88
C SER A 19 -8.84 12.71 -3.71
N LEU A 20 -9.89 11.96 -3.37
CA LEU A 20 -11.19 12.05 -4.02
C LEU A 20 -11.81 13.43 -3.82
N GLU A 21 -11.74 13.97 -2.60
CA GLU A 21 -12.29 15.30 -2.30
C GLU A 21 -11.49 16.40 -3.02
N ARG A 22 -10.16 16.32 -2.97
CA ARG A 22 -9.28 17.23 -3.73
C ARG A 22 -9.54 17.18 -5.23
N HIS A 23 -9.82 15.99 -5.78
CA HIS A 23 -10.13 15.82 -7.19
C HIS A 23 -11.45 16.48 -7.57
N LYS A 24 -12.50 16.40 -6.75
CA LYS A 24 -13.77 17.12 -7.02
C LYS A 24 -13.57 18.63 -7.13
N GLN A 25 -12.66 19.19 -6.33
CA GLN A 25 -12.42 20.64 -6.28
C GLN A 25 -11.51 21.15 -7.39
N SER A 26 -10.53 20.35 -7.83
CA SER A 26 -9.44 20.82 -8.70
C SER A 26 -9.13 19.95 -9.91
N GLY A 27 -9.72 18.75 -10.01
CA GLY A 27 -9.36 17.73 -10.99
C GLY A 27 -7.99 17.09 -10.77
N GLY A 28 -7.27 17.45 -9.71
CA GLY A 28 -5.94 16.94 -9.41
C GLY A 28 -5.93 15.44 -9.13
N VAL A 29 -4.81 14.78 -9.46
CA VAL A 29 -4.61 13.33 -9.29
C VAL A 29 -3.31 13.10 -8.52
N VAL A 30 -3.29 12.11 -7.63
CA VAL A 30 -2.06 11.69 -6.94
C VAL A 30 -1.62 10.31 -7.41
N LYS A 31 -0.34 10.00 -7.22
CA LYS A 31 0.22 8.67 -7.46
C LYS A 31 0.75 8.08 -6.16
N ILE A 32 0.19 6.94 -5.77
CA ILE A 32 0.65 6.19 -4.59
C ILE A 32 1.46 4.99 -5.08
N ARG A 33 2.73 4.94 -4.69
CA ARG A 33 3.59 3.77 -4.95
C ARG A 33 3.49 2.80 -3.77
N LEU A 34 3.03 1.59 -4.04
CA LEU A 34 2.96 0.49 -3.07
C LEU A 34 4.25 -0.33 -3.13
N VAL A 35 4.98 -0.37 -2.02
CA VAL A 35 6.17 -1.21 -1.80
C VAL A 35 5.92 -2.12 -0.60
N LYS A 36 6.65 -3.23 -0.48
CA LYS A 36 6.62 -4.01 0.77
C LYS A 36 7.23 -3.20 1.92
N GLY A 37 8.46 -2.75 1.75
CA GLY A 37 9.24 -2.03 2.75
C GLY A 37 10.71 -2.39 2.59
N ALA A 38 11.61 -1.51 3.03
CA ALA A 38 13.05 -1.66 2.82
C ALA A 38 13.89 -1.42 4.07
N ASN A 39 13.29 -1.03 5.20
CA ASN A 39 14.00 -0.63 6.41
C ASN A 39 13.92 -1.65 7.55
N LEU A 40 13.52 -2.90 7.27
CA LEU A 40 13.18 -3.89 8.32
C LEU A 40 14.27 -4.12 9.36
N ALA A 41 15.56 -4.08 8.97
CA ALA A 41 16.66 -4.28 9.89
C ALA A 41 16.78 -3.13 10.91
N MET A 42 16.63 -1.88 10.46
CA MET A 42 16.69 -0.72 11.34
C MET A 42 15.48 -0.65 12.27
N GLU A 43 14.28 -0.91 11.74
CA GLU A 43 13.04 -0.96 12.54
C GLU A 43 13.13 -1.97 13.71
N LYS A 44 13.78 -3.12 13.47
CA LYS A 44 14.02 -4.11 14.53
C LYS A 44 15.06 -3.64 15.54
N ALA A 45 16.14 -3.03 15.08
CA ALA A 45 17.20 -2.53 15.96
C ALA A 45 16.68 -1.41 16.88
N GLU A 46 15.91 -0.47 16.33
CA GLU A 46 15.28 0.61 17.12
C GLU A 46 14.29 0.06 18.14
N ALA A 47 13.47 -0.92 17.73
CA ALA A 47 12.51 -1.55 18.64
C ALA A 47 13.20 -2.27 19.81
N GLU A 48 14.29 -3.01 19.55
CA GLU A 48 15.08 -3.67 20.59
C GLU A 48 15.75 -2.65 21.51
N LEU A 49 16.36 -1.60 20.95
CA LEU A 49 17.03 -0.54 21.71
C LEU A 49 16.08 0.19 22.67
N HIS A 50 14.85 0.44 22.24
CA HIS A 50 13.86 1.21 23.00
C HIS A 50 12.85 0.35 23.77
N GLY A 51 12.92 -0.98 23.65
CA GLY A 51 11.94 -1.89 24.26
C GLY A 51 10.54 -1.78 23.65
N TRP A 52 10.46 -1.39 22.37
CA TRP A 52 9.21 -1.29 21.62
C TRP A 52 8.90 -2.57 20.85
N VAL A 53 7.68 -2.67 20.37
CA VAL A 53 7.33 -3.61 19.31
C VAL A 53 7.77 -3.01 17.98
N ALA A 54 8.48 -3.77 17.15
CA ALA A 54 8.86 -3.31 15.82
C ALA A 54 7.60 -2.97 15.00
N ALA A 55 7.59 -1.79 14.38
CA ALA A 55 6.43 -1.30 13.64
C ALA A 55 5.99 -2.22 12.49
N PRO A 56 6.92 -2.86 11.73
CA PRO A 56 6.51 -3.78 10.69
C PRO A 56 5.89 -5.08 11.21
N TYR A 57 5.10 -5.75 10.36
CA TYR A 57 4.67 -7.13 10.59
C TYR A 57 5.86 -8.06 10.88
N GLN A 58 5.63 -9.03 11.75
CA GLN A 58 6.68 -9.92 12.27
C GLN A 58 7.10 -11.01 11.27
N SER A 59 6.21 -11.40 10.35
CA SER A 59 6.49 -12.42 9.35
C SER A 59 6.41 -11.88 7.92
N LYS A 60 7.19 -12.49 7.03
CA LYS A 60 7.12 -12.19 5.59
C LYS A 60 5.74 -12.53 5.01
N ALA A 61 5.10 -13.60 5.50
CA ALA A 61 3.78 -14.02 5.04
C ALA A 61 2.72 -12.93 5.33
N ASP A 62 2.80 -12.30 6.50
CA ASP A 62 1.91 -11.20 6.86
C ASP A 62 2.15 -9.97 5.99
N VAL A 63 3.41 -9.65 5.66
CA VAL A 63 3.74 -8.57 4.71
C VAL A 63 3.20 -8.87 3.31
N ASP A 64 3.27 -10.12 2.86
CA ASP A 64 2.75 -10.54 1.56
C ASP A 64 1.22 -10.50 1.51
N ALA A 65 0.54 -10.90 2.58
CA ALA A 65 -0.91 -10.76 2.74
C ALA A 65 -1.32 -9.29 2.77
N SER A 66 -0.61 -8.46 3.54
CA SER A 66 -0.82 -7.02 3.62
C SER A 66 -0.64 -6.33 2.26
N TYR A 67 0.41 -6.68 1.52
CA TYR A 67 0.65 -6.14 0.17
C TYR A 67 -0.48 -6.52 -0.80
N SER A 68 -0.92 -7.78 -0.77
CA SER A 68 -2.04 -8.24 -1.61
C SER A 68 -3.35 -7.54 -1.25
N ARG A 69 -3.65 -7.34 0.04
CA ARG A 69 -4.84 -6.59 0.50
C ARG A 69 -4.81 -5.12 0.05
N LEU A 70 -3.64 -4.48 0.10
CA LEU A 70 -3.48 -3.12 -0.42
C LEU A 70 -3.69 -3.08 -1.93
N LEU A 71 -3.18 -4.04 -2.71
CA LEU A 71 -3.42 -4.09 -4.15
C LEU A 71 -4.91 -4.22 -4.48
N ASP A 72 -5.61 -5.15 -3.82
CA ASP A 72 -7.04 -5.37 -3.99
C ASP A 72 -7.85 -4.10 -3.71
N THR A 73 -7.59 -3.45 -2.57
CA THR A 73 -8.29 -2.23 -2.19
C THR A 73 -7.94 -1.06 -3.12
N ALA A 74 -6.66 -0.92 -3.47
CA ALA A 74 -6.17 0.25 -4.19
C ALA A 74 -6.59 0.30 -5.66
N LEU A 75 -6.84 -0.86 -6.27
CA LEU A 75 -7.17 -0.97 -7.70
C LEU A 75 -8.66 -0.93 -8.01
N ARG A 76 -9.52 -0.75 -7.01
CA ARG A 76 -10.97 -0.57 -7.21
C ARG A 76 -11.26 0.63 -8.12
N SER A 77 -12.20 0.44 -9.04
CA SER A 77 -12.58 1.45 -10.04
C SER A 77 -12.98 2.80 -9.44
N GLU A 78 -13.60 2.80 -8.26
CA GLU A 78 -14.06 4.01 -7.56
C GLU A 78 -12.92 5.01 -7.22
N HIS A 79 -11.69 4.51 -7.06
CA HIS A 79 -10.50 5.33 -6.75
C HIS A 79 -9.83 5.90 -8.00
N ALA A 80 -10.04 5.29 -9.18
CA ALA A 80 -9.21 5.48 -10.37
C ALA A 80 -9.22 6.91 -10.94
N LYS A 81 -10.27 7.69 -10.64
CA LYS A 81 -10.38 9.11 -11.05
C LYS A 81 -9.38 10.03 -10.35
N ALA A 82 -9.05 9.74 -9.09
CA ALA A 82 -8.25 10.62 -8.24
C ALA A 82 -6.89 10.03 -7.85
N VAL A 83 -6.75 8.70 -7.92
CA VAL A 83 -5.57 7.98 -7.43
C VAL A 83 -5.02 7.06 -8.52
N ARG A 84 -3.71 7.16 -8.78
CA ARG A 84 -2.96 6.24 -9.63
C ARG A 84 -2.07 5.35 -8.77
N ILE A 85 -2.11 4.05 -9.03
CA ILE A 85 -1.32 3.08 -8.25
C ILE A 85 -0.06 2.69 -9.00
N GLY A 86 1.09 2.83 -8.33
CA GLY A 86 2.36 2.27 -8.77
C GLY A 86 2.68 0.99 -8.03
N VAL A 87 2.61 -0.15 -8.71
CA VAL A 87 2.97 -1.47 -8.16
C VAL A 87 4.49 -1.62 -8.21
N ALA A 88 5.16 -1.43 -7.07
CA ALA A 88 6.62 -1.59 -6.97
C ALA A 88 6.96 -2.89 -6.25
N SER A 89 7.21 -3.93 -7.05
CA SER A 89 7.56 -5.28 -6.62
C SER A 89 8.37 -5.97 -7.70
N HIS A 90 9.30 -6.85 -7.31
CA HIS A 90 9.91 -7.84 -8.21
C HIS A 90 9.24 -9.22 -8.11
N ASN A 91 8.25 -9.38 -7.22
CA ASN A 91 7.47 -10.60 -7.11
C ASN A 91 6.47 -10.68 -8.27
N LEU A 92 6.73 -11.55 -9.24
CA LEU A 92 5.88 -11.74 -10.41
C LEU A 92 4.43 -12.11 -10.04
N PHE A 93 4.20 -12.82 -8.94
CA PHE A 93 2.85 -13.13 -8.48
C PHE A 93 2.07 -11.89 -8.07
N HIS A 94 2.71 -10.92 -7.40
CA HIS A 94 2.06 -9.67 -7.02
C HIS A 94 1.81 -8.78 -8.25
N ILE A 95 2.72 -8.78 -9.22
CA ILE A 95 2.53 -8.05 -10.48
C ILE A 95 1.36 -8.65 -11.26
N ALA A 96 1.33 -9.97 -11.43
CA ALA A 96 0.26 -10.68 -12.10
C ALA A 96 -1.09 -10.46 -11.39
N PHE A 97 -1.12 -10.59 -10.06
CA PHE A 97 -2.32 -10.34 -9.26
C PHE A 97 -2.86 -8.93 -9.46
N ALA A 98 -2.00 -7.91 -9.39
CA ALA A 98 -2.41 -6.54 -9.65
C ALA A 98 -2.95 -6.32 -11.07
N LEU A 99 -2.34 -6.95 -12.08
CA LEU A 99 -2.82 -6.87 -13.46
C LEU A 99 -4.20 -7.53 -13.62
N GLU A 100 -4.44 -8.67 -12.99
CA GLU A 100 -5.74 -9.35 -13.06
C GLU A 100 -6.85 -8.57 -12.35
N ILE A 101 -6.59 -8.00 -11.16
CA ILE A 101 -7.56 -7.11 -10.49
C ILE A 101 -7.86 -5.90 -11.37
N ALA A 102 -6.82 -5.25 -11.92
CA ALA A 102 -7.01 -4.06 -12.74
C ALA A 102 -7.84 -4.35 -14.01
N LYS A 103 -7.75 -5.56 -14.57
CA LYS A 103 -8.58 -5.98 -15.71
C LYS A 103 -10.02 -6.27 -15.31
N SER A 104 -10.26 -6.84 -14.14
CA SER A 104 -11.63 -7.17 -13.68
C SER A 104 -12.43 -5.94 -13.24
N GLU A 105 -11.73 -4.88 -12.84
CA GLU A 105 -12.33 -3.60 -12.41
C GLU A 105 -12.56 -2.60 -13.57
N MET A 106 -12.24 -3.00 -14.81
CA MET A 106 -12.39 -2.19 -16.02
C MET A 106 -13.73 -2.36 -16.73
#